data_AF-A0AAV9CSJ7-F1
#
_entry.id   AF-A0AAV9CSJ7-F1
#
_cell.length_a   1.000
_cell.length_b   1.000
_cell.length_c   1.000
_cell.angle_alpha   90.00
_cell.angle_beta   90.00
_cell.angle_gamma   90.00
#
_symmetry.space_group_name_H-M   'P 1'
#
loop_
_entity.id
_entity.type
_entity.pdbx_description
1 polymer ?
#
loop_
_entity_poly.entity_id
_entity_poly.type
_entity_poly.pdbx_seq_one_letter_code
_entity_poly.pdbx_strand_id
1 'polypeptide(L)' 'MTLTFAAKQEHWKKVLRELNALVSRSPVATDEVTVNEKVTDTEEFFLLSKTQSFVNGEGLPGRGFFTGSLIWVFSRD' A
#
# COMPACT_ATOMS: atom_id res chain seq x y z
N MET A 1 17.26 -16.64 0.08
CA MET A 1 16.63 -15.29 0.08
C MET A 1 15.34 -15.22 -0.76
N THR A 2 14.84 -16.31 -1.35
CA THR A 2 13.64 -16.36 -2.21
C THR A 2 12.35 -16.73 -1.45
N LEU A 3 12.47 -17.43 -0.33
CA LEU A 3 11.34 -17.86 0.52
C LEU A 3 10.54 -16.69 1.10
N THR A 4 11.20 -15.58 1.44
CA THR A 4 10.54 -14.38 1.99
C THR A 4 9.74 -13.63 0.93
N PHE A 5 10.22 -13.58 -0.31
CA PHE A 5 9.51 -12.91 -1.40
C PHE A 5 8.26 -13.69 -1.82
N ALA A 6 8.35 -15.03 -1.97
CA ALA A 6 7.20 -15.86 -2.29
C ALA A 6 6.12 -15.78 -1.20
N ALA A 7 6.50 -15.92 0.08
CA ALA A 7 5.59 -15.78 1.21
C ALA A 7 4.94 -14.38 1.27
N LYS A 8 5.72 -13.33 1.00
CA LYS A 8 5.21 -11.95 0.91
C LYS A 8 4.18 -11.81 -0.22
N GLN A 9 4.43 -12.38 -1.39
CA GLN A 9 3.50 -12.35 -2.52
C GLN A 9 2.17 -13.05 -2.20
N GLU A 10 2.22 -14.27 -1.63
CA GLU A 10 1.02 -15.00 -1.23
C GLU A 10 0.18 -14.22 -0.21
N HIS A 11 0.84 -13.59 0.76
CA HIS A 11 0.18 -12.73 1.73
C HIS A 11 -0.53 -11.54 1.07
N TRP A 12 0.14 -10.80 0.19
CA TRP A 12 -0.46 -9.64 -0.48
C TRP A 12 -1.62 -10.01 -1.41
N LYS A 13 -1.52 -11.13 -2.12
CA LYS A 13 -2.64 -11.66 -2.90
C LYS A 13 -3.86 -11.96 -2.04
N LYS A 14 -3.64 -12.55 -0.86
CA LYS A 14 -4.72 -12.82 0.11
C LYS A 14 -5.35 -11.51 0.61
N VAL A 15 -4.54 -10.52 0.99
CA VAL A 15 -5.01 -9.21 1.46
C VAL A 15 -5.83 -8.49 0.38
N LEU A 16 -5.35 -8.48 -0.88
CA LEU A 16 -6.08 -7.87 -1.99
C LEU A 16 -7.43 -8.54 -2.24
N ARG A 17 -7.48 -9.88 -2.19
CA ARG A 17 -8.73 -10.63 -2.33
C ARG A 17 -9.74 -10.27 -1.23
N GLU A 18 -9.27 -10.20 0.02
CA GLU A 18 -10.12 -9.85 1.17
C GLU A 18 -10.63 -8.41 1.08
N LEU A 19 -9.78 -7.46 0.70
CA LEU A 19 -10.17 -6.06 0.52
C LEU A 19 -11.15 -5.88 -0.64
N ASN A 20 -10.92 -6.55 -1.77
CA ASN A 20 -11.85 -6.50 -2.90
C ASN A 20 -13.21 -7.07 -2.53
N ALA A 21 -13.25 -8.21 -1.82
CA ALA A 21 -14.49 -8.78 -1.31
C ALA A 21 -15.22 -7.84 -0.34
N LEU A 22 -14.47 -7.12 0.50
CA LEU A 22 -15.04 -6.13 1.43
C LEU A 22 -15.64 -4.93 0.68
N VAL A 23 -14.94 -4.38 -0.30
CA VAL A 23 -15.37 -3.20 -1.06
C VAL A 23 -16.54 -3.53 -2.01
N SER A 24 -16.53 -4.72 -2.64
CA SER A 24 -17.58 -5.14 -3.57
C SER A 24 -18.90 -5.50 -2.87
N ARG A 25 -18.89 -5.67 -1.54
CA ARG A 25 -20.04 -6.07 -0.69
C ARG A 25 -20.80 -7.31 -1.23
N SER A 26 -20.12 -8.14 -2.02
CA SER A 26 -20.69 -9.28 -2.75
C SER A 26 -19.64 -10.38 -2.88
N PRO A 27 -20.01 -11.67 -2.66
CA PRO A 27 -19.10 -12.80 -2.83
C PRO A 27 -18.85 -13.17 -4.31
N VAL A 28 -19.41 -12.42 -5.27
CA VAL A 28 -19.35 -12.77 -6.69
C VAL A 28 -17.97 -12.46 -7.25
N ALA A 29 -17.26 -13.53 -7.65
CA ALA A 29 -16.09 -13.61 -8.50
C ALA A 29 -15.29 -12.30 -8.60
N THR A 30 -14.43 -12.08 -7.60
CA THR A 30 -13.32 -11.14 -7.76
C THR A 30 -12.59 -11.52 -9.03
N ASP A 31 -12.39 -10.56 -9.93
CA ASP A 31 -11.71 -10.77 -11.21
C ASP A 31 -10.35 -11.46 -10.94
N GLU A 32 -10.29 -12.78 -11.18
CA GLU A 32 -9.15 -13.61 -10.74
C GLU A 32 -7.86 -13.17 -11.43
N VAL A 33 -8.00 -12.52 -12.60
CA VAL A 33 -6.93 -11.93 -13.38
C VAL A 33 -6.15 -10.90 -12.56
N THR A 34 -6.82 -9.98 -11.85
CA THR A 34 -6.14 -8.91 -11.09
C THR A 34 -5.50 -9.40 -9.78
N VAL A 35 -6.04 -10.46 -9.17
CA VAL A 35 -5.49 -11.02 -7.92
C VAL A 35 -4.32 -11.97 -8.18
N ASN A 36 -4.25 -12.58 -9.37
CA ASN A 36 -3.18 -13.53 -9.69
C ASN A 36 -1.88 -12.85 -10.17
N GLU A 37 -1.93 -11.55 -10.48
CA GLU A 37 -0.76 -10.76 -10.84
C GLU A 37 0.20 -10.56 -9.65
N LYS A 38 1.47 -10.26 -9.98
CA LYS A 38 2.51 -9.97 -8.99
C LYS A 38 2.21 -8.61 -8.37
N VAL A 39 2.15 -8.56 -7.05
CA VAL A 39 2.03 -7.28 -6.32
C VAL A 39 3.41 -6.63 -6.26
N THR A 40 3.53 -5.45 -6.86
CA THR A 40 4.77 -4.66 -6.82
C THR A 40 4.94 -3.96 -5.47
N ASP A 41 6.19 -3.65 -5.10
CA ASP A 41 6.46 -2.94 -3.84
C ASP A 41 5.76 -1.56 -3.80
N THR A 42 5.55 -0.92 -4.96
CA THR A 42 4.83 0.36 -5.06
C THR A 42 3.34 0.21 -4.78
N GLU A 43 2.70 -0.86 -5.28
CA GLU A 43 1.27 -1.12 -5.01
C GLU A 43 1.03 -1.47 -3.55
N GLU A 44 1.92 -2.27 -2.97
CA GLU A 44 1.94 -2.54 -1.53
C GLU A 44 2.08 -1.24 -0.73
N PHE A 45 3.06 -0.39 -1.08
CA PHE A 45 3.28 0.89 -0.40
C PHE A 45 2.05 1.78 -0.48
N PHE A 46 1.45 1.90 -1.68
CA PHE A 46 0.23 2.68 -1.90
C PHE A 46 -0.93 2.17 -1.04
N LEU A 47 -1.13 0.85 -0.97
CA LEU A 47 -2.22 0.28 -0.19
C LEU A 47 -2.02 0.45 1.32
N LEU A 48 -0.80 0.22 1.81
CA LEU A 48 -0.43 0.45 3.21
C LEU A 48 -0.61 1.92 3.61
N SER A 49 -0.23 2.85 2.73
CA SER A 49 -0.31 4.29 2.98
C SER A 49 -1.72 4.77 3.31
N LYS A 50 -2.77 4.07 2.82
CA LYS A 50 -4.17 4.42 3.10
C LYS A 50 -4.57 4.24 4.57
N THR A 51 -3.81 3.46 5.32
CA THR A 51 -4.04 3.21 6.76
C THR A 51 -3.13 4.03 7.65
N GLN A 52 -2.18 4.78 7.07
CA GLN A 52 -1.26 5.62 7.82
C GLN A 52 -1.93 6.94 8.18
N SER A 53 -1.68 7.39 9.40
CA SER A 53 -2.05 8.71 9.88
C SER A 53 -0.80 9.38 10.46
N PHE A 54 -0.78 10.71 10.43
CA PHE A 54 0.37 11.51 10.85
C PHE A 54 -0.09 12.52 11.89
N VAL A 55 0.53 12.50 13.06
CA VAL A 55 0.35 13.55 14.08
C VAL A 55 0.92 14.87 13.53
N ASN A 56 0.32 16.00 13.92
CA ASN A 56 0.80 17.31 13.48
C ASN A 56 2.28 17.50 13.82
N GLY A 57 3.10 17.88 12.83
CA GLY A 57 4.55 18.03 12.98
C GLY A 57 5.37 16.73 12.88
N GLU A 58 4.75 15.55 12.80
CA GLU A 58 5.43 14.26 12.69
C GLU A 58 5.42 13.70 11.26
N GLY A 59 6.51 13.04 10.87
CA GLY A 59 6.68 12.50 9.51
C GLY A 59 6.71 13.58 8.41
N LEU A 60 6.83 13.15 7.14
CA LEU A 60 6.89 14.07 6.00
C LEU A 60 5.57 14.85 5.82
N PRO A 61 4.38 14.22 5.80
CA PRO A 61 3.13 14.96 5.63
C PRO A 61 2.83 15.90 6.81
N GLY A 62 3.05 15.46 8.05
CA GLY A 62 2.78 16.25 9.24
C GLY A 62 3.71 17.47 9.37
N ARG A 63 4.99 17.34 9.00
CA ARG A 63 5.92 18.49 8.98
C ARG A 63 5.58 19.51 7.91
N GLY A 64 5.23 19.08 6.70
CA GLY A 64 4.84 19.99 5.63
C GLY A 64 3.62 20.82 6.02
N PHE A 65 2.62 20.16 6.62
CA PHE A 65 1.44 20.82 7.14
C PHE A 65 1.76 21.79 8.30
N PHE A 66 2.53 21.35 9.30
CA PHE A 66 2.86 22.16 10.48
C PHE A 66 3.65 23.42 10.16
N THR A 67 4.61 23.32 9.25
CA THR A 67 5.51 24.44 8.90
C THR A 67 4.95 25.35 7.82
N GLY A 68 3.85 24.96 7.16
CA GLY A 68 3.30 25.68 6.01
C GLY A 68 4.26 25.76 4.83
N SER A 69 5.25 24.86 4.76
CA SER A 69 6.36 24.91 3.80
C SER A 69 6.32 23.73 2.83
N LEU A 70 6.72 23.98 1.59
CA LEU A 70 6.90 22.93 0.59
C LEU A 70 8.10 22.04 0.98
N ILE A 71 7.89 20.72 1.00
CA ILE A 71 8.95 19.73 1.20
C ILE A 71 9.16 18.98 -0.13
N TRP A 72 10.34 19.12 -0.72
CA TRP A 72 10.76 18.39 -1.92
C TRP A 72 11.85 17.38 -1.55
N VAL A 73 11.55 16.09 -1.73
CA VAL A 73 12.49 14.99 -1.46
C VAL A 73 12.94 14.40 -2.78
N PHE A 74 14.26 14.31 -2.96
CA PHE A 74 14.90 13.69 -4.12
C PHE A 74 16.00 12.75 -3.62
N SER A 75 16.35 11.74 -4.42
CA SER A 75 17.50 10.90 -4.11
C SER A 75 18.77 11.73 -4.22
N ARG A 76 19.73 11.49 -3.32
CA ARG A 76 21.12 11.82 -3.63
C ARG A 76 21.64 10.77 -4.62
N ASP A 77 22.50 11.23 -5.51
CA ASP A 77 23.19 10.39 -6.49
C ASP A 77 24.04 9.30 -5.80
#